data_AF-A0A7C5L1N1-F1
#
_entry.id   AF-A0A7C5L1N1-F1
#
_cell.length_a   1.000
_cell.length_b   1.000
_cell.length_c   1.000
_cell.angle_alpha   90.00
_cell.angle_beta   90.00
_cell.angle_gamma   90.00
#
_symmetry.space_group_name_H-M   'P 1'
#
loop_
_entity.id
_entity.type
_entity.pdbx_description
1 polymer ?
#
loop_
_entity_poly.entity_id
_entity_poly.type
_entity_poly.pdbx_seq_one_letter_code
_entity_poly.pdbx_strand_id
1 'polypeptide(L)'
;MKFKESEALSIAKRFVMDEYKDSKLSIDDEACKISFEVDGFGRTVLGMDENYWLITFMLKGVEKNINVFDVDSEYFIVLVGAESGVPHWLPMM
;
A
#
# COMPACT_ATOMS: atom_id res chain seq x y z
N MET A 1 6.73 1.80 -18.93
CA MET A 1 6.21 1.03 -17.78
C MET A 1 7.05 -0.21 -17.61
N LYS A 2 7.90 -0.22 -16.58
CA LYS A 2 8.84 -1.30 -16.29
C LYS A 2 8.26 -2.33 -15.33
N PHE A 3 7.50 -1.89 -14.33
CA PHE A 3 6.90 -2.75 -13.32
C PHE A 3 5.42 -3.04 -13.62
N LYS A 4 5.07 -4.32 -13.64
CA LYS A 4 3.68 -4.78 -13.81
C LYS A 4 2.92 -4.71 -12.48
N GLU A 5 1.59 -4.77 -12.57
CA GLU A 5 0.68 -4.76 -11.42
C GLU A 5 1.09 -5.75 -10.31
N SER A 6 1.40 -7.01 -10.66
CA SER A 6 1.79 -8.04 -9.70
C SER A 6 3.13 -7.75 -9.01
N GLU A 7 4.06 -7.11 -9.72
CA GLU A 7 5.36 -6.71 -9.18
C GLU A 7 5.19 -5.51 -8.24
N ALA A 8 4.40 -4.52 -8.65
CA ALA A 8 4.06 -3.35 -7.83
C ALA A 8 3.34 -3.76 -6.54
N LEU A 9 2.39 -4.70 -6.64
CA LEU A 9 1.71 -5.28 -5.49
C LEU A 9 2.70 -5.96 -4.53
N SER A 10 3.65 -6.73 -5.06
CA SER A 10 4.66 -7.41 -4.25
C SER A 10 5.59 -6.42 -3.54
N ILE A 11 5.99 -5.35 -4.24
CA ILE A 11 6.80 -4.26 -3.67
C ILE A 11 6.04 -3.58 -2.53
N ALA A 12 4.79 -3.21 -2.76
CA ALA A 12 3.99 -2.50 -1.77
C ALA A 12 3.68 -3.37 -0.54
N LYS A 13 3.32 -4.65 -0.72
CA LYS A 13 3.14 -5.58 0.41
C LYS A 13 4.39 -5.68 1.26
N ARG A 14 5.56 -5.85 0.62
CA ARG A 14 6.83 -5.93 1.34
C ARG A 14 7.11 -4.63 2.11
N PHE A 15 6.89 -3.49 1.47
CA PHE A 15 7.07 -2.18 2.09
C PHE A 15 6.21 -2.02 3.35
N VAL A 16 4.92 -2.36 3.29
CA VAL A 16 4.03 -2.34 4.46
C VAL A 16 4.49 -3.33 5.53
N MET A 17 4.80 -4.57 5.15
CA MET A 17 5.23 -5.59 6.11
C MET A 17 6.55 -5.26 6.81
N ASP A 18 7.49 -4.61 6.11
CA ASP A 18 8.77 -4.19 6.69
C ASP A 18 8.59 -3.05 7.73
N GLU A 19 7.67 -2.12 7.46
CA GLU A 19 7.30 -1.03 8.38
C GLU A 19 6.55 -1.55 9.62
N TYR A 20 5.66 -2.53 9.41
CA TYR A 20 4.80 -3.11 10.43
C TYR A 20 5.31 -4.44 10.98
N LYS A 21 6.59 -4.78 10.76
CA LYS A 21 7.18 -6.09 11.09
C LYS A 21 7.04 -6.49 12.57
N ASP A 22 7.03 -5.50 13.46
CA ASP A 22 6.94 -5.69 14.91
C ASP A 22 5.49 -5.61 15.41
N SER A 23 4.54 -5.30 14.52
CA SER A 23 3.12 -5.29 14.81
C SER A 23 2.52 -6.69 14.62
N LYS A 24 1.46 -7.01 15.37
CA LYS A 24 0.68 -8.24 15.17
C LYS A 24 -0.36 -8.09 14.06
N LEU A 25 -0.05 -7.30 13.03
CA LEU A 25 -0.94 -7.03 11.91
C LEU A 25 -0.51 -7.83 10.68
N SER A 26 -1.49 -8.14 9.84
CA SER A 26 -1.30 -8.82 8.56
C SER A 26 -2.11 -8.12 7.48
N ILE A 27 -1.62 -8.15 6.24
CA ILE A 27 -2.35 -7.60 5.10
C ILE A 27 -3.54 -8.51 4.77
N ASP A 28 -4.71 -7.90 4.64
CA ASP A 28 -5.90 -8.56 4.12
C ASP A 28 -5.88 -8.59 2.59
N ASP A 29 -5.41 -9.70 2.02
CA ASP A 29 -5.27 -9.87 0.57
C ASP A 29 -6.61 -9.74 -0.17
N GLU A 30 -7.74 -10.11 0.45
CA GLU A 30 -9.07 -10.01 -0.16
C GLU A 30 -9.58 -8.56 -0.25
N ALA A 31 -9.11 -7.68 0.63
CA ALA A 31 -9.48 -6.26 0.65
C ALA A 31 -8.50 -5.37 -0.14
N CYS A 32 -7.46 -5.95 -0.74
CA CYS A 32 -6.49 -5.21 -1.53
C CYS A 32 -7.11 -4.66 -2.81
N LYS A 33 -6.93 -3.36 -3.05
CA LYS A 33 -7.28 -2.71 -4.33
C LYS A 33 -6.04 -2.13 -4.97
N ILE A 34 -5.92 -2.29 -6.29
CA ILE A 34 -4.83 -1.76 -7.08
C ILE A 34 -5.40 -1.01 -8.29
N SER A 35 -4.89 0.20 -8.53
CA SER A 35 -5.19 0.99 -9.72
C SER A 35 -3.91 1.58 -10.31
N PHE A 36 -3.96 1.88 -11.59
CA PHE A 36 -2.86 2.54 -12.30
C PHE A 36 -3.22 4.00 -12.52
N GLU A 37 -2.33 4.90 -12.13
CA GLU A 37 -2.50 6.34 -12.26
C GLU A 37 -1.45 6.91 -13.21
N VAL A 38 -1.87 7.82 -14.07
CA VAL A 38 -1.04 8.52 -15.07
C VAL A 38 -1.12 10.01 -14.78
N ASP A 39 0.04 10.64 -14.59
CA ASP A 39 0.19 12.07 -14.29
C ASP A 39 -0.67 12.54 -13.10
N GLY A 40 -0.87 11.64 -12.12
CA GLY A 40 -1.72 11.87 -10.96
C GLY A 40 -1.04 12.68 -9.85
N PHE A 41 -1.82 12.97 -8.81
CA PHE A 41 -1.40 13.76 -7.64
C PHE A 41 -0.07 13.34 -7.01
N GLY A 42 0.26 12.04 -7.04
CA GLY A 42 1.50 11.49 -6.48
C GLY A 42 2.77 12.08 -7.12
N ARG A 43 2.75 12.40 -8.41
CA ARG A 43 3.89 13.03 -9.10
C ARG A 43 4.19 14.41 -8.52
N THR A 44 3.17 15.26 -8.46
CA THR A 44 3.30 16.69 -8.09
C THR A 44 3.63 16.88 -6.62
N VAL A 45 3.08 16.04 -5.74
CA VAL A 45 3.21 16.23 -4.28
C VAL A 45 4.32 15.39 -3.66
N LEU A 46 4.60 14.20 -4.21
CA LEU A 46 5.56 13.26 -3.63
C LEU A 46 6.81 13.08 -4.50
N GLY A 47 6.94 13.81 -5.61
CA GLY A 47 8.11 13.77 -6.48
C GLY A 47 8.30 12.41 -7.16
N MET A 48 7.20 11.67 -7.35
CA MET A 48 7.21 10.32 -7.93
C MET A 48 7.30 10.33 -9.46
N ASP A 49 7.49 9.15 -10.03
CA ASP A 49 7.36 8.90 -11.47
C ASP A 49 6.02 9.44 -12.01
N GLU A 50 5.99 9.83 -13.29
CA GLU A 50 4.75 10.29 -13.94
C GLU A 50 3.65 9.23 -13.91
N ASN A 51 4.03 7.96 -13.98
CA ASN A 51 3.15 6.81 -13.93
C ASN A 51 3.40 6.04 -12.64
N TYR A 52 2.36 5.70 -11.89
CA TYR A 52 2.50 4.93 -10.66
C TYR A 52 1.30 4.02 -10.41
N TRP A 53 1.54 2.97 -9.63
CA TRP A 53 0.51 2.10 -9.11
C TRP A 53 0.04 2.61 -7.75
N LEU A 54 -1.26 2.84 -7.60
CA LEU A 54 -1.90 3.17 -6.34
C LEU A 54 -2.48 1.89 -5.74
N ILE A 55 -2.04 1.55 -4.53
CA ILE A 55 -2.35 0.26 -3.92
C ILE A 55 -2.89 0.50 -2.53
N THR A 56 -4.14 0.12 -2.32
CA THR A 56 -4.84 0.23 -1.04
C THR A 56 -4.89 -1.12 -0.35
N PHE A 57 -4.45 -1.17 0.90
CA PHE A 57 -4.50 -2.35 1.75
C PHE A 57 -5.31 -2.06 3.01
N MET A 58 -5.86 -3.13 3.59
CA MET A 58 -6.37 -3.13 4.95
C MET A 58 -5.47 -4.03 5.78
N LEU A 59 -5.07 -3.57 6.96
CA LEU A 59 -4.39 -4.42 7.93
C LEU A 59 -5.42 -5.04 8.89
N LYS A 60 -5.26 -6.33 9.18
CA LYS A 60 -6.05 -7.10 10.15
C LYS A 60 -5.15 -7.64 11.25
N GLY A 61 -5.62 -7.58 12.49
CA GLY A 61 -4.95 -8.22 13.62
C GLY A 61 -4.89 -9.75 13.48
N VAL A 62 -3.73 -10.32 13.79
CA VAL A 62 -3.46 -11.77 13.67
C VAL A 62 -4.03 -12.57 14.87
N GLU A 63 -4.43 -11.90 15.97
CA GLU A 63 -5.01 -12.56 17.14
C GLU A 63 -6.55 -12.63 17.09
N LYS A 64 -7.08 -13.86 17.17
CA LYS A 64 -8.52 -14.22 17.22
C LYS A 64 -9.33 -13.55 18.34
N ASN A 65 -8.68 -12.86 19.28
CA ASN A 65 -9.26 -12.25 20.47
C ASN A 65 -9.13 -10.71 20.48
N ILE A 66 -8.75 -10.09 19.37
CA ILE A 66 -8.96 -8.66 19.20
C ILE A 66 -10.41 -8.53 18.74
N ASN A 67 -11.27 -8.04 19.65
CA ASN A 67 -12.68 -7.81 19.40
C ASN A 67 -12.87 -7.17 18.02
N VAL A 68 -13.58 -7.88 17.14
CA VAL A 68 -13.89 -7.49 15.75
C VAL A 68 -14.82 -6.25 15.68
N PHE A 69 -15.00 -5.53 16.79
CA PHE A 69 -15.94 -4.42 16.93
C PHE A 69 -15.43 -3.21 17.72
N ASP A 70 -14.14 -3.10 18.02
CA ASP A 70 -13.61 -1.85 18.60
C ASP A 70 -12.29 -1.46 17.92
N VAL A 71 -12.43 -0.53 16.97
CA VAL A 71 -11.41 0.42 16.48
C VAL A 71 -10.23 -0.18 15.66
N ASP A 72 -9.79 0.53 14.61
CA ASP A 72 -8.52 0.35 13.88
C ASP A 72 -8.42 -0.64 12.68
N SER A 73 -9.45 -0.77 11.84
CA SER A 73 -9.21 -1.16 10.44
C SER A 73 -8.56 0.03 9.70
N GLU A 74 -7.24 0.16 9.80
CA GLU A 74 -6.52 1.22 9.10
C GLU A 74 -6.39 0.88 7.61
N TYR A 75 -6.87 1.79 6.77
CA TYR A 75 -6.67 1.73 5.33
C TYR A 75 -5.35 2.41 4.99
N PHE A 76 -4.51 1.68 4.30
CA PHE A 76 -3.19 2.13 3.90
C PHE A 76 -3.13 2.31 2.42
N ILE A 77 -2.59 3.44 1.95
CA ILE A 77 -2.34 3.65 0.53
C ILE A 77 -0.82 3.73 0.33
N VAL A 78 -0.31 2.84 -0.52
CA VAL A 78 1.06 2.84 -1.00
C VAL A 78 1.05 3.16 -2.48
N LEU A 79 1.89 4.11 -2.87
CA LEU A 79 2.14 4.44 -4.26
C LEU A 79 3.46 3.78 -4.69
N VAL A 80 3.49 3.14 -5.85
CA VAL A 80 4.72 2.53 -6.39
C VAL A 80 5.00 3.08 -7.76
N GLY A 81 6.16 3.74 -7.94
CA GLY A 81 6.57 4.28 -9.24
C GLY A 81 6.62 3.20 -10.31
N ALA A 82 5.94 3.39 -11.43
CA ALA A 82 5.79 2.35 -12.46
C ALA A 82 7.06 2.16 -13.32
N GLU A 83 8.04 3.07 -13.22
CA GLU A 83 9.34 2.97 -13.89
C GLU A 83 10.47 2.65 -12.91
N SER A 84 10.47 3.31 -11.75
CA SER A 84 11.50 3.20 -10.71
C SER A 84 11.26 2.04 -9.75
N GLY A 85 10.00 1.65 -9.52
CA GLY A 85 9.62 0.66 -8.52
C GLY A 85 9.75 1.15 -7.08
N VAL A 86 9.98 2.44 -6.87
CA VAL A 86 10.15 3.02 -5.53
C VAL A 86 8.78 3.15 -4.85
N PRO A 87 8.57 2.54 -3.66
CA PRO A 87 7.33 2.70 -2.90
C PRO A 87 7.35 3.98 -2.06
N HIS A 88 6.19 4.62 -1.94
CA HIS A 88 5.95 5.77 -1.08
C HIS A 88 4.65 5.59 -0.32
N TRP A 89 4.66 5.95 0.97
CA TRP A 89 3.43 6.14 1.73
C TRP A 89 2.66 7.32 1.14
N LEU A 90 1.35 7.17 0.91
CA LEU A 90 0.48 8.32 0.79
C LEU A 90 0.19 8.80 2.23
N PRO A 91 0.69 9.97 2.66
CA PRO A 91 0.35 10.48 3.98
C PRO A 91 -1.15 10.75 4.02
N MET A 92 -1.89 9.98 4.83
CA MET A 92 -3.26 10.32 5.20
C MET A 92 -3.19 11.30 6.37
N MET A 93 -3.81 12.48 6.21
CA MET A 93 -3.98 13.46 7.29
C MET A 93 -5.07 13.02 8.26
#